data_AF-A0A1N6I298-F1
#
_entry.id   AF-A0A1N6I298-F1
#
_cell.length_a   1.000
_cell.length_b   1.000
_cell.length_c   1.000
_cell.angle_alpha   90.00
_cell.angle_beta   90.00
_cell.angle_gamma   90.00
#
_symmetry.space_group_name_H-M   'P 1'
#
loop_
_entity.id
_entity.type
_entity.pdbx_description
1 polymer ?
#
loop_
_entity_poly.entity_id
_entity_poly.type
_entity_poly.pdbx_seq_one_letter_code
_entity_poly.pdbx_strand_id
1 'polypeptide(L)'
;MIKSDNFRLYINALAAILWMSAGQAAFAHTRLQVPQINEGERVFNNVVIGHGCGDKAIIGSSVVFPDGVDSTILVNDVAHEGPLTDFVENWGNLNQMAITRAVFTNADEKVDANGNVVGFWFGGGEGMNAHHMALLPFRTSAALINPESCARSVTFNISIVDVCEISGIDGLVHGETANLWTQKVGTVFDYTGETDTGPAPLKIQRVSALPESCGEGVDVIVKPSANQINRDMPIKINGQQVWPQP
;
A
#
# COMPACT_ATOMS: atom_id res chain seq x y z
N MET A 1 27.32 48.19 8.54
CA MET A 1 27.24 47.98 7.09
C MET A 1 27.67 46.55 6.80
N ILE A 2 26.71 45.63 6.71
CA ILE A 2 27.00 44.21 6.42
C ILE A 2 27.42 44.14 4.96
N LYS A 3 28.63 43.64 4.67
CA LYS A 3 29.13 43.48 3.29
C LYS A 3 28.15 42.58 2.50
N SER A 4 27.78 43.02 1.28
CA SER A 4 26.78 42.38 0.41
C SER A 4 27.02 40.88 0.17
N ASP A 5 28.28 40.46 0.24
CA ASP A 5 28.67 39.08 -0.06
C ASP A 5 28.35 38.12 1.09
N ASN A 6 28.38 38.61 2.34
CA ASN A 6 27.96 37.83 3.50
C ASN A 6 26.43 37.63 3.51
N PHE A 7 25.68 38.64 3.07
CA PHE A 7 24.21 38.57 3.00
C PHE A 7 23.73 37.52 1.98
N ARG A 8 24.42 37.38 0.84
CA ARG A 8 24.14 36.34 -0.17
C ARG A 8 24.45 34.93 0.33
N LEU A 9 25.50 34.77 1.14
CA LEU A 9 25.86 33.46 1.73
C LEU A 9 24.80 32.99 2.75
N TYR A 10 24.28 33.91 3.57
CA TYR A 10 23.22 33.60 4.54
C TYR A 10 21.88 33.23 3.87
N ILE A 11 21.52 33.88 2.76
CA ILE A 11 20.29 33.55 2.02
C ILE A 11 20.38 32.16 1.39
N ASN A 12 21.52 31.81 0.80
CA ASN A 12 21.73 30.49 0.21
C ASN A 12 21.74 29.35 1.26
N ALA A 13 22.28 29.61 2.45
CA ALA A 13 22.27 28.65 3.56
C ALA A 13 20.85 28.43 4.14
N LEU A 14 20.04 29.49 4.26
CA LEU A 14 18.65 29.39 4.70
C LEU A 14 17.77 28.64 3.69
N ALA A 15 18.01 28.83 2.38
CA ALA A 15 17.33 28.07 1.34
C ALA A 15 17.65 26.56 1.46
N ALA A 16 18.93 26.18 1.60
CA ALA A 16 19.31 24.77 1.74
C ALA A 16 18.66 24.06 2.93
N ILE A 17 18.47 24.75 4.07
CA ILE A 17 17.79 24.20 5.26
C ILE A 17 16.29 23.99 5.01
N LEU A 18 15.63 24.91 4.30
CA LEU A 18 14.20 24.76 3.94
C LEU A 18 13.94 23.58 3.00
N TRP A 19 14.88 23.25 2.12
CA TRP A 19 14.76 22.12 1.19
C TRP A 19 15.00 20.77 1.86
N MET A 20 15.82 20.70 2.92
CA MET A 20 16.05 19.46 3.67
C MET A 20 14.87 19.04 4.55
N SER A 21 14.05 19.98 5.04
CA SER A 21 12.86 19.67 5.84
C SER A 21 11.69 19.07 5.05
N ALA A 22 11.62 19.30 3.73
CA ALA A 22 10.51 18.80 2.91
C ALA A 22 10.63 17.30 2.56
N GLY A 23 11.81 16.70 2.73
CA GLY A 23 12.07 15.29 2.39
C GLY A 23 11.82 14.28 3.52
N GLN A 24 11.67 14.73 4.77
CA GLN A 24 11.60 13.81 5.92
C GLN A 24 10.20 13.25 6.19
N ALA A 25 9.13 13.90 5.71
CA ALA A 25 7.76 13.45 5.96
C ALA A 25 7.38 12.19 5.14
N ALA A 26 8.05 11.92 4.01
CA ALA A 26 7.70 10.81 3.11
C ALA A 26 8.34 9.46 3.47
N PHE A 27 9.36 9.43 4.33
CA PHE A 27 10.05 8.19 4.76
C PHE A 27 9.41 7.53 5.98
N ALA A 28 8.42 8.19 6.58
CA ALA A 28 7.70 7.73 7.76
C ALA A 28 6.64 6.66 7.42
N HIS A 29 5.92 6.83 6.32
CA HIS A 29 4.71 6.04 6.07
C HIS A 29 4.99 4.63 5.55
N THR A 30 4.07 3.71 5.84
CA THR A 30 4.18 2.34 5.36
C THR A 30 3.98 2.26 3.85
N ARG A 31 4.99 1.82 3.12
CA ARG A 31 5.02 1.82 1.64
C ARG A 31 5.61 0.53 1.10
N LEU A 32 5.53 0.35 -0.22
CA LEU A 32 6.29 -0.70 -0.87
C LEU A 32 7.73 -0.27 -1.07
N GLN A 33 8.67 -1.19 -0.86
CA GLN A 33 10.08 -0.96 -1.20
C GLN A 33 10.28 -0.75 -2.70
N VAL A 34 9.53 -1.50 -3.52
CA VAL A 34 9.50 -1.37 -4.98
C VAL A 34 8.07 -1.01 -5.39
N PRO A 35 7.73 0.30 -5.49
CA PRO A 35 6.37 0.74 -5.80
C PRO A 35 6.03 0.68 -7.29
N GLN A 36 7.01 0.42 -8.16
CA GLN A 36 6.83 0.29 -9.60
C GLN A 36 7.61 -0.90 -10.13
N ILE A 37 6.96 -1.72 -10.96
CA ILE A 37 7.57 -2.85 -11.67
C ILE A 37 7.15 -2.81 -13.14
N ASN A 38 7.93 -3.42 -14.02
CA ASN A 38 7.52 -3.58 -15.41
C ASN A 38 6.57 -4.78 -15.54
N GLU A 39 5.66 -4.72 -16.52
CA GLU A 39 4.87 -5.89 -16.90
C GLU A 39 5.81 -7.05 -17.31
N GLY A 40 5.39 -8.29 -17.04
CA GLY A 40 6.19 -9.47 -17.32
C GLY A 40 7.32 -9.75 -16.32
N GLU A 41 7.64 -8.81 -15.42
CA GLU A 41 8.70 -9.00 -14.41
C GLU A 41 8.17 -9.55 -13.09
N ARG A 42 8.96 -10.46 -12.50
CA ARG A 42 8.75 -10.95 -11.14
C ARG A 42 9.72 -10.24 -10.20
N VAL A 43 9.20 -9.73 -9.09
CA VAL A 43 9.98 -8.95 -8.12
C VAL A 43 9.74 -9.48 -6.70
N PHE A 44 10.82 -9.61 -5.93
CA PHE A 44 10.73 -9.72 -4.48
C PHE A 44 10.64 -8.31 -3.90
N ASN A 45 9.62 -8.08 -3.08
CA ASN A 45 9.27 -6.77 -2.57
C ASN A 45 8.99 -6.86 -1.07
N ASN A 46 8.90 -5.71 -0.42
CA ASN A 46 8.56 -5.62 0.99
C ASN A 46 7.49 -4.55 1.19
N VAL A 47 6.53 -4.82 2.07
CA VAL A 47 5.85 -3.75 2.78
C VAL A 47 6.85 -3.25 3.83
N VAL A 48 7.20 -1.97 3.73
CA VAL A 48 8.15 -1.29 4.60
C VAL A 48 7.36 -0.50 5.61
N ILE A 49 7.32 -0.95 6.87
CA ILE A 49 6.76 -0.17 7.96
C ILE A 49 7.83 0.83 8.41
N GLY A 50 7.53 2.13 8.32
CA GLY A 50 8.50 3.18 8.60
C GLY A 50 8.54 3.68 10.06
N HIS A 51 7.45 3.54 10.82
CA HIS A 51 7.38 3.90 12.24
C HIS A 51 6.21 3.23 13.00
N GLY A 52 6.23 3.36 14.33
CA GLY A 52 5.15 2.96 15.25
C GLY A 52 3.90 3.87 15.25
N CYS A 53 2.95 3.66 16.16
CA CYS A 53 1.88 4.65 16.41
C CYS A 53 2.35 5.62 17.50
N GLY A 54 2.90 6.78 17.10
CA GLY A 54 3.64 7.63 18.02
C GLY A 54 4.81 6.86 18.64
N ASP A 55 4.83 6.72 19.97
CA ASP A 55 5.85 5.95 20.69
C ASP A 55 5.51 4.46 20.87
N LYS A 56 4.35 4.00 20.39
CA LYS A 56 3.93 2.60 20.51
C LYS A 56 4.55 1.73 19.41
N ALA A 57 4.98 0.53 19.80
CA ALA A 57 5.42 -0.49 18.86
C ALA A 57 4.27 -0.96 17.94
N ILE A 58 4.62 -1.42 16.73
CA ILE A 58 3.70 -2.17 15.87
C ILE A 58 3.71 -3.64 16.31
N ILE A 59 2.54 -4.17 16.67
CA ILE A 59 2.34 -5.56 17.13
C ILE A 59 1.76 -6.47 16.05
N GLY A 60 1.33 -5.91 14.92
CA GLY A 60 0.91 -6.64 13.74
C GLY A 60 0.69 -5.73 12.53
N SER A 61 0.50 -6.31 11.37
CA SER A 61 0.16 -5.57 10.14
C SER A 61 -0.82 -6.38 9.30
N SER A 62 -1.74 -5.68 8.65
CA SER A 62 -2.80 -6.24 7.83
C SER A 62 -2.75 -5.58 6.45
N VAL A 63 -2.53 -6.38 5.40
CA VAL A 63 -2.34 -5.92 4.02
C VAL A 63 -3.48 -6.46 3.16
N VAL A 64 -4.04 -5.64 2.27
CA VAL A 64 -5.09 -6.02 1.32
C VAL A 64 -4.77 -5.43 -0.06
N PHE A 65 -4.61 -6.30 -1.05
CA PHE A 65 -4.46 -5.94 -2.47
C PHE A 65 -5.85 -5.92 -3.13
N PRO A 66 -6.15 -4.98 -4.03
CA PRO A 66 -7.40 -5.02 -4.79
C PRO A 66 -7.58 -6.36 -5.50
N ASP A 67 -8.74 -6.98 -5.33
CA ASP A 67 -9.04 -8.30 -5.87
C ASP A 67 -9.79 -8.26 -7.20
N GLY A 68 -9.98 -7.11 -7.84
CA GLY A 68 -10.66 -7.03 -9.14
C GLY A 68 -12.11 -7.54 -9.22
N VAL A 69 -12.73 -8.04 -8.12
CA VAL A 69 -14.08 -8.63 -8.11
C VAL A 69 -15.13 -7.54 -8.07
N ASP A 70 -15.02 -6.65 -7.09
CA ASP A 70 -15.85 -5.45 -6.96
C ASP A 70 -15.01 -4.18 -6.77
N SER A 71 -13.73 -4.25 -7.16
CA SER A 71 -12.78 -3.13 -7.13
C SER A 71 -13.29 -1.93 -7.92
N THR A 72 -13.02 -0.73 -7.40
CA THR A 72 -13.24 0.50 -8.17
C THR A 72 -12.08 0.69 -9.14
N ILE A 73 -12.40 0.81 -10.43
CA ILE A 73 -11.43 1.02 -11.50
C ILE A 73 -11.59 2.43 -12.05
N LEU A 74 -10.48 3.16 -12.14
CA LEU A 74 -10.43 4.48 -12.75
C LEU A 74 -9.50 4.44 -13.96
N VAL A 75 -9.92 5.06 -15.06
CA VAL A 75 -9.13 5.25 -16.28
C VAL A 75 -8.95 6.75 -16.44
N ASN A 76 -7.73 7.25 -16.29
CA ASN A 76 -7.41 8.68 -16.22
C ASN A 76 -8.36 9.43 -15.25
N ASP A 77 -8.50 8.88 -14.04
CA ASP A 77 -9.36 9.38 -12.96
C ASP A 77 -10.88 9.36 -13.21
N VAL A 78 -11.34 8.77 -14.33
CA VAL A 78 -12.76 8.57 -14.63
C VAL A 78 -13.15 7.12 -14.31
N ALA A 79 -14.30 6.92 -13.65
CA ALA A 79 -14.78 5.58 -13.33
C ALA A 79 -14.99 4.71 -14.59
N HIS A 80 -14.57 3.45 -14.48
CA HIS A 80 -14.75 2.41 -15.50
C HIS A 80 -15.63 1.29 -14.92
N GLU A 81 -16.71 0.96 -15.63
CA GLU A 81 -17.72 -0.01 -15.18
C GLU A 81 -17.42 -1.46 -15.60
N GLY A 82 -16.38 -1.67 -16.43
CA GLY A 82 -15.97 -3.00 -16.90
C GLY A 82 -15.06 -3.74 -15.92
N PRO A 83 -14.79 -5.03 -16.18
CA PRO A 83 -13.95 -5.85 -15.30
C PRO A 83 -12.47 -5.46 -15.38
N LEU A 84 -11.70 -5.84 -14.35
CA LEU A 84 -10.24 -5.64 -14.35
C LEU A 84 -9.52 -6.36 -15.51
N THR A 85 -10.12 -7.41 -16.06
CA THR A 85 -9.60 -8.14 -17.24
C THR A 85 -9.55 -7.29 -18.51
N ASP A 86 -10.24 -6.15 -18.53
CA ASP A 86 -10.09 -5.16 -19.61
C ASP A 86 -8.67 -4.57 -19.64
N PHE A 87 -7.91 -4.68 -18.54
CA PHE A 87 -6.58 -4.09 -18.40
C PHE A 87 -5.49 -5.09 -17.95
N VAL A 88 -5.81 -6.11 -17.15
CA VAL A 88 -4.82 -7.07 -16.62
C VAL A 88 -5.34 -8.49 -16.72
N GLU A 89 -4.57 -9.39 -17.33
CA GLU A 89 -5.00 -10.77 -17.62
C GLU A 89 -4.90 -11.70 -16.41
N ASN A 90 -3.93 -11.47 -15.51
CA ASN A 90 -3.52 -12.43 -14.49
C ASN A 90 -3.29 -11.79 -13.11
N TRP A 91 -4.25 -11.01 -12.63
CA TRP A 91 -4.16 -10.33 -11.34
C TRP A 91 -4.39 -11.26 -10.13
N GLY A 92 -5.11 -12.38 -10.30
CA GLY A 92 -5.33 -13.37 -9.24
C GLY A 92 -4.02 -14.05 -8.82
N ASN A 93 -3.77 -14.18 -7.51
CA ASN A 93 -2.50 -14.69 -6.95
C ASN A 93 -1.24 -13.94 -7.41
N LEU A 94 -1.40 -12.69 -7.88
CA LEU A 94 -0.27 -11.88 -8.34
C LEU A 94 0.75 -11.65 -7.22
N ASN A 95 0.28 -11.46 -5.99
CA ASN A 95 1.12 -11.25 -4.82
C ASN A 95 1.04 -12.48 -3.90
N GLN A 96 2.20 -12.99 -3.50
CA GLN A 96 2.31 -14.12 -2.57
C GLN A 96 3.29 -13.82 -1.46
N MET A 97 2.97 -14.23 -0.25
CA MET A 97 3.79 -13.95 0.92
C MET A 97 5.12 -14.70 0.82
N ALA A 98 6.20 -14.05 1.21
CA ALA A 98 7.45 -14.71 1.51
C ALA A 98 7.60 -14.70 3.03
N ILE A 99 7.68 -15.87 3.66
CA ILE A 99 7.68 -15.93 5.13
C ILE A 99 9.06 -15.60 5.68
N THR A 100 9.10 -14.62 6.57
CA THR A 100 10.17 -14.39 7.55
C THR A 100 9.56 -14.20 8.93
N ARG A 101 10.29 -14.60 9.97
CA ARG A 101 9.87 -14.43 11.37
C ARG A 101 10.77 -13.46 12.15
N ALA A 102 11.44 -12.56 11.44
CA ALA A 102 12.41 -11.64 12.02
C ALA A 102 11.77 -10.57 12.92
N VAL A 103 10.57 -10.09 12.56
CA VAL A 103 9.83 -9.05 13.31
C VAL A 103 8.61 -9.62 14.00
N PHE A 104 7.83 -10.42 13.27
CA PHE A 104 6.59 -11.04 13.76
C PHE A 104 6.74 -12.55 13.77
N THR A 105 6.25 -13.21 14.82
CA THR A 105 6.40 -14.67 14.96
C THR A 105 5.39 -15.45 14.13
N ASN A 106 4.26 -14.84 13.78
CA ASN A 106 3.19 -15.43 13.00
C ASN A 106 2.87 -14.56 11.79
N ALA A 107 2.49 -15.21 10.71
CA ALA A 107 1.99 -14.58 9.51
C ALA A 107 1.20 -15.61 8.70
N ASP A 108 0.24 -15.15 7.90
CA ASP A 108 -0.45 -15.99 6.93
C ASP A 108 -0.97 -15.18 5.74
N GLU A 109 -1.27 -15.88 4.66
CA GLU A 109 -1.97 -15.33 3.51
C GLU A 109 -3.47 -15.21 3.82
N LYS A 110 -4.08 -14.16 3.30
CA LYS A 110 -5.53 -14.00 3.25
C LYS A 110 -6.00 -14.47 1.90
N VAL A 111 -6.97 -15.37 1.90
CA VAL A 111 -7.50 -15.95 0.67
C VAL A 111 -8.98 -15.63 0.49
N ASP A 112 -9.38 -15.38 -0.75
CA ASP A 112 -10.79 -15.26 -1.12
C ASP A 112 -11.49 -16.63 -1.16
N ALA A 113 -12.78 -16.64 -1.51
CA ALA A 113 -13.57 -17.85 -1.62
C ALA A 113 -13.08 -18.83 -2.71
N ASN A 114 -12.28 -18.37 -3.68
CA ASN A 114 -11.70 -19.17 -4.75
C ASN A 114 -10.27 -19.63 -4.42
N GLY A 115 -9.75 -19.29 -3.25
CA GLY A 115 -8.38 -19.60 -2.84
C GLY A 115 -7.32 -18.66 -3.43
N ASN A 116 -7.72 -17.52 -4.03
CA ASN A 116 -6.77 -16.52 -4.46
C ASN A 116 -6.26 -15.72 -3.27
N VAL A 117 -4.96 -15.47 -3.24
CA VAL A 117 -4.34 -14.58 -2.25
C VAL A 117 -4.76 -13.13 -2.53
N VAL A 118 -5.42 -12.51 -1.55
CA VAL A 118 -5.92 -11.13 -1.58
C VAL A 118 -5.19 -10.21 -0.59
N GLY A 119 -4.29 -10.77 0.22
CA GLY A 119 -3.60 -10.00 1.26
C GLY A 119 -2.79 -10.87 2.19
N PHE A 120 -2.23 -10.25 3.20
CA PHE A 120 -1.39 -10.90 4.21
C PHE A 120 -1.73 -10.34 5.58
N TRP A 121 -1.45 -11.11 6.63
CA TRP A 121 -1.34 -10.58 7.97
C TRP A 121 -0.04 -11.04 8.62
N PHE A 122 0.50 -10.19 9.50
CA PHE A 122 1.68 -10.45 10.32
C PHE A 122 1.35 -10.08 11.76
N GLY A 123 1.84 -10.84 12.74
CA GLY A 123 1.63 -10.49 14.15
C GLY A 123 2.28 -11.44 15.15
N GLY A 124 2.21 -11.04 16.43
CA GLY A 124 2.82 -11.76 17.54
C GLY A 124 4.34 -11.53 17.65
N GLY A 125 4.93 -12.02 18.74
CA GLY A 125 6.30 -11.66 19.12
C GLY A 125 6.37 -10.29 19.79
N GLU A 126 7.57 -9.71 19.84
CA GLU A 126 7.80 -8.38 20.41
C GLU A 126 7.38 -7.24 19.46
N GLY A 127 7.16 -7.56 18.18
CA GLY A 127 6.78 -6.60 17.16
C GLY A 127 7.92 -5.68 16.73
N MET A 128 7.57 -4.56 16.11
CA MET A 128 8.52 -3.52 15.70
C MET A 128 8.46 -2.35 16.66
N ASN A 129 9.55 -2.09 17.39
CA ASN A 129 9.67 -0.89 18.23
C ASN A 129 9.46 0.39 17.40
N ALA A 130 8.84 1.41 17.99
CA ALA A 130 8.41 2.66 17.35
C ALA A 130 9.48 3.40 16.51
N HIS A 131 10.77 3.25 16.84
CA HIS A 131 11.88 3.95 16.16
C HIS A 131 12.66 3.08 15.15
N HIS A 132 12.16 1.88 14.85
CA HIS A 132 12.76 1.00 13.84
C HIS A 132 11.87 0.90 12.62
N MET A 133 12.42 0.33 11.56
CA MET A 133 11.66 -0.10 10.38
C MET A 133 11.51 -1.61 10.36
N ALA A 134 10.42 -2.10 9.77
CA ALA A 134 10.19 -3.51 9.52
C ALA A 134 9.97 -3.77 8.03
N LEU A 135 10.42 -4.92 7.57
CA LEU A 135 10.20 -5.40 6.21
C LEU A 135 9.30 -6.63 6.26
N LEU A 136 8.17 -6.56 5.57
CA LEU A 136 7.24 -7.68 5.42
C LEU A 136 7.35 -8.19 3.98
N PRO A 137 8.10 -9.28 3.75
CA PRO A 137 8.46 -9.70 2.41
C PRO A 137 7.31 -10.41 1.70
N PHE A 138 7.22 -10.13 0.40
CA PHE A 138 6.32 -10.81 -0.52
C PHE A 138 6.96 -10.85 -1.90
N ARG A 139 6.35 -11.63 -2.78
CA ARG A 139 6.72 -11.72 -4.20
C ARG A 139 5.54 -11.24 -5.02
N THR A 140 5.81 -10.31 -5.93
CA THR A 140 4.91 -9.99 -7.04
C THR A 140 5.32 -10.82 -8.25
N SER A 141 4.41 -11.63 -8.77
CA SER A 141 4.58 -12.38 -10.02
C SER A 141 4.52 -11.46 -11.23
N ALA A 142 4.79 -12.02 -12.42
CA ALA A 142 4.75 -11.29 -13.68
C ALA A 142 3.30 -10.90 -14.03
N ALA A 143 2.90 -9.66 -13.74
CA ALA A 143 1.64 -9.10 -14.20
C ALA A 143 1.68 -8.89 -15.72
N LEU A 144 0.61 -9.24 -16.41
CA LEU A 144 0.44 -9.07 -17.85
C LEU A 144 -0.68 -8.07 -18.10
N ILE A 145 -0.35 -6.93 -18.71
CA ILE A 145 -1.35 -5.96 -19.14
C ILE A 145 -2.00 -6.49 -20.42
N ASN A 146 -3.33 -6.52 -20.47
CA ASN A 146 -4.10 -7.01 -21.61
C ASN A 146 -3.61 -6.32 -22.90
N PRO A 147 -3.08 -7.06 -23.88
CA PRO A 147 -2.45 -6.49 -25.07
C PRO A 147 -3.41 -5.70 -25.96
N GLU A 148 -4.72 -5.97 -25.88
CA GLU A 148 -5.75 -5.22 -26.61
C GLU A 148 -6.13 -3.90 -25.90
N SER A 149 -5.75 -3.74 -24.63
CA SER A 149 -6.06 -2.54 -23.86
C SER A 149 -5.15 -1.37 -24.21
N CYS A 150 -5.65 -0.15 -24.00
CA CYS A 150 -4.84 1.07 -24.09
C CYS A 150 -4.09 1.40 -22.80
N ALA A 151 -4.07 0.51 -21.80
CA ALA A 151 -3.39 0.79 -20.54
C ALA A 151 -1.88 0.88 -20.74
N ARG A 152 -1.29 2.04 -20.48
CA ARG A 152 0.16 2.22 -20.41
C ARG A 152 0.69 1.89 -19.01
N SER A 153 -0.17 1.95 -18.01
CA SER A 153 0.13 1.50 -16.66
C SER A 153 -1.12 1.09 -15.91
N VAL A 154 -0.97 0.19 -14.95
CA VAL A 154 -2.02 -0.21 -14.01
C VAL A 154 -1.49 -0.09 -12.61
N THR A 155 -2.09 0.77 -11.78
CA THR A 155 -1.67 1.02 -10.40
C THR A 155 -2.66 0.39 -9.44
N PHE A 156 -2.21 -0.60 -8.67
CA PHE A 156 -2.96 -1.18 -7.58
C PHE A 156 -2.72 -0.37 -6.31
N ASN A 157 -3.77 0.17 -5.72
CA ASN A 157 -3.71 0.86 -4.45
C ASN A 157 -3.93 -0.12 -3.30
N ILE A 158 -2.87 -0.41 -2.57
CA ILE A 158 -2.83 -1.44 -1.54
C ILE A 158 -3.17 -0.81 -0.20
N SER A 159 -4.22 -1.33 0.45
CA SER A 159 -4.62 -0.89 1.77
C SER A 159 -3.82 -1.63 2.83
N ILE A 160 -3.20 -0.89 3.74
CA ILE A 160 -2.35 -1.43 4.80
C ILE A 160 -2.77 -0.83 6.13
N VAL A 161 -2.88 -1.67 7.16
CA VAL A 161 -3.06 -1.21 8.54
C VAL A 161 -1.99 -1.81 9.42
N ASP A 162 -1.20 -0.96 10.08
CA ASP A 162 -0.25 -1.37 11.10
C ASP A 162 -0.92 -1.24 12.48
N VAL A 163 -0.97 -2.34 13.21
CA VAL A 163 -1.67 -2.46 14.50
C VAL A 163 -0.69 -2.16 15.62
N CYS A 164 -1.03 -1.22 16.49
CA CYS A 164 -0.22 -0.84 17.65
C CYS A 164 -0.83 -1.29 18.97
N GLU A 165 -2.14 -1.48 18.97
CA GLU A 165 -2.91 -1.94 20.12
C GLU A 165 -4.04 -2.86 19.64
N ILE A 166 -4.30 -3.93 20.38
CA ILE A 166 -5.47 -4.77 20.12
C ILE A 166 -6.70 -4.01 20.59
N SER A 167 -7.47 -3.49 19.64
CA SER A 167 -8.68 -2.72 19.91
C SER A 167 -9.90 -3.35 19.23
N GLY A 168 -11.09 -3.00 19.71
CA GLY A 168 -12.34 -3.16 18.95
C GLY A 168 -12.43 -2.15 17.81
N ILE A 169 -13.47 -2.29 16.99
CA ILE A 169 -13.72 -1.43 15.82
C ILE A 169 -13.88 0.05 16.20
N ASP A 170 -14.52 0.33 17.34
CA ASP A 170 -14.75 1.69 17.85
C ASP A 170 -13.46 2.34 18.40
N GLY A 171 -12.42 1.55 18.62
CA GLY A 171 -11.13 2.00 19.15
C GLY A 171 -10.09 2.27 18.07
N LEU A 172 -10.43 2.20 16.78
CA LEU A 172 -9.49 2.44 15.68
C LEU A 172 -9.22 3.93 15.50
N VAL A 173 -7.99 4.35 15.80
CA VAL A 173 -7.54 5.74 15.72
C VAL A 173 -6.16 5.78 15.04
N HIS A 174 -6.10 6.43 13.87
CA HIS A 174 -4.87 6.61 13.10
C HIS A 174 -3.80 7.33 13.93
N GLY A 175 -2.60 6.75 14.05
CA GLY A 175 -1.49 7.31 14.82
C GLY A 175 -1.51 6.96 16.31
N GLU A 176 -2.54 6.28 16.81
CA GLU A 176 -2.67 5.92 18.24
C GLU A 176 -2.82 4.42 18.48
N THR A 177 -3.88 3.79 17.95
CA THR A 177 -4.14 2.35 18.11
C THR A 177 -3.79 1.57 16.84
N ALA A 178 -3.80 2.25 15.69
CA ALA A 178 -3.34 1.73 14.42
C ALA A 178 -2.80 2.85 13.53
N ASN A 179 -1.94 2.54 12.57
CA ASN A 179 -1.66 3.41 11.43
C ASN A 179 -2.46 2.91 10.23
N LEU A 180 -3.49 3.66 9.86
CA LEU A 180 -4.37 3.37 8.73
C LEU A 180 -3.76 3.95 7.44
N TRP A 181 -3.28 3.12 6.53
CA TRP A 181 -2.77 3.51 5.20
C TRP A 181 -3.69 2.94 4.11
N THR A 182 -4.92 3.43 4.11
CA THR A 182 -6.03 2.87 3.31
C THR A 182 -6.68 3.95 2.46
N GLN A 183 -7.48 3.52 1.48
CA GLN A 183 -8.35 4.43 0.72
C GLN A 183 -9.58 4.84 1.55
N LYS A 184 -10.16 6.01 1.22
CA LYS A 184 -11.48 6.42 1.71
C LYS A 184 -12.58 5.76 0.88
N VAL A 185 -13.04 4.60 1.31
CA VAL A 185 -14.07 3.80 0.61
C VAL A 185 -15.35 3.63 1.43
N GLY A 186 -15.48 4.32 2.55
CA GLY A 186 -16.66 4.27 3.42
C GLY A 186 -16.59 3.18 4.48
N THR A 187 -15.38 2.84 4.96
CA THR A 187 -15.16 1.83 6.00
C THR A 187 -14.58 2.42 7.26
N VAL A 188 -14.65 1.67 8.36
CA VAL A 188 -13.98 2.01 9.63
C VAL A 188 -12.46 2.06 9.53
N PHE A 189 -11.89 1.47 8.48
CA PHE A 189 -10.46 1.42 8.24
C PHE A 189 -9.98 2.60 7.40
N ASP A 190 -10.87 3.46 6.92
CA ASP A 190 -10.54 4.59 6.06
C ASP A 190 -9.51 5.52 6.72
N TYR A 191 -8.50 5.95 5.97
CA TYR A 191 -7.53 6.92 6.45
C TYR A 191 -8.20 8.25 6.80
N THR A 192 -7.98 8.72 8.03
CA THR A 192 -8.60 9.95 8.57
C THR A 192 -7.64 11.15 8.64
N GLY A 193 -6.37 10.99 8.28
CA GLY A 193 -5.38 12.08 8.39
C GLY A 193 -5.54 13.19 7.33
N GLU A 194 -4.94 14.34 7.62
CA GLU A 194 -5.11 15.59 6.87
C GLU A 194 -4.20 15.72 5.65
N THR A 195 -3.03 15.08 5.66
CA THR A 195 -2.08 15.12 4.55
C THR A 195 -2.20 13.84 3.74
N ASP A 196 -2.66 13.96 2.49
CA ASP A 196 -2.88 12.79 1.64
C ASP A 196 -1.56 12.11 1.31
N THR A 197 -1.33 11.00 1.99
CA THR A 197 -0.30 10.07 1.60
C THR A 197 -0.87 8.69 1.26
N GLY A 198 -2.12 8.43 1.65
CA GLY A 198 -2.96 7.38 1.09
C GLY A 198 -2.42 5.95 1.22
N PRO A 199 -3.02 5.00 0.47
CA PRO A 199 -2.55 3.62 0.36
C PRO A 199 -1.18 3.53 -0.34
N ALA A 200 -0.53 2.37 -0.22
CA ALA A 200 0.71 2.10 -0.93
C ALA A 200 0.44 1.74 -2.41
N PRO A 201 0.99 2.48 -3.40
CA PRO A 201 0.81 2.14 -4.80
C PRO A 201 1.77 1.03 -5.24
N LEU A 202 1.25 0.07 -6.02
CA LEU A 202 2.02 -0.84 -6.86
C LEU A 202 1.67 -0.59 -8.33
N LYS A 203 2.56 0.10 -9.04
CA LYS A 203 2.40 0.42 -10.46
C LYS A 203 3.04 -0.64 -11.33
N ILE A 204 2.24 -1.25 -12.20
CA ILE A 204 2.69 -2.08 -13.31
C ILE A 204 2.85 -1.18 -14.52
N GLN A 205 4.08 -1.06 -15.03
CA GLN A 205 4.40 -0.24 -16.19
C GLN A 205 4.44 -1.12 -17.46
N ARG A 206 3.66 -0.76 -18.48
CA ARG A 206 3.72 -1.44 -19.78
C ARG A 206 5.11 -1.26 -20.41
N VAL A 207 5.63 -2.33 -21.01
CA VAL A 207 6.85 -2.32 -21.83
C VAL A 207 6.61 -2.78 -23.27
N SER A 208 5.53 -3.52 -23.52
CA SER A 208 5.05 -3.86 -24.86
C SER A 208 4.48 -2.64 -25.59
N ALA A 209 4.41 -2.73 -26.92
CA ALA A 209 3.83 -1.68 -27.74
C ALA A 209 2.32 -1.54 -27.46
N LEU A 210 1.84 -0.30 -27.35
CA LEU A 210 0.41 -0.01 -27.33
C LEU A 210 -0.20 -0.34 -28.71
N PRO A 211 -1.48 -0.76 -28.77
CA PRO A 211 -2.21 -0.80 -30.02
C PRO A 211 -2.18 0.58 -30.72
N GLU A 212 -2.08 0.60 -32.05
CA GLU A 212 -1.96 1.85 -32.82
C GLU A 212 -3.12 2.84 -32.55
N SER A 213 -4.31 2.31 -32.24
CA SER A 213 -5.51 3.10 -31.92
C SER A 213 -5.44 3.84 -30.57
N CYS A 214 -4.48 3.51 -29.71
CA CYS A 214 -4.45 3.98 -28.33
C CYS A 214 -3.74 5.32 -28.11
N GLY A 215 -3.06 5.85 -29.13
CA GLY A 215 -2.28 7.08 -28.98
C GLY A 215 -1.25 6.97 -27.84
N GLU A 216 -1.32 7.89 -26.88
CA GLU A 216 -0.42 7.89 -25.70
C GLU A 216 -0.77 6.83 -24.64
N GLY A 217 -1.92 6.17 -24.77
CA GLY A 217 -2.44 5.23 -23.79
C GLY A 217 -3.09 5.91 -22.58
N VAL A 218 -3.53 5.10 -21.62
CA VAL A 218 -4.24 5.54 -20.41
C VAL A 218 -3.61 4.98 -19.14
N ASP A 219 -3.71 5.71 -18.04
CA ASP A 219 -3.37 5.20 -16.72
C ASP A 219 -4.60 4.62 -16.03
N VAL A 220 -4.46 3.40 -15.55
CA VAL A 220 -5.51 2.70 -14.83
C VAL A 220 -5.16 2.66 -13.35
N ILE A 221 -6.13 2.95 -12.49
CA ILE A 221 -6.01 2.83 -11.04
C ILE A 221 -7.05 1.82 -10.56
N VAL A 222 -6.60 0.87 -9.75
CA VAL A 222 -7.45 -0.17 -9.15
C VAL A 222 -7.44 0.04 -7.64
N LYS A 223 -8.63 0.20 -7.05
CA LYS A 223 -8.82 0.38 -5.60
C LYS A 223 -9.68 -0.76 -5.06
N PRO A 224 -9.41 -1.25 -3.84
CA PRO A 224 -10.27 -2.22 -3.20
C PRO A 224 -11.63 -1.56 -2.91
N SER A 225 -12.69 -2.36 -2.91
CA SER A 225 -14.03 -1.90 -2.54
C SER A 225 -14.21 -1.79 -1.03
N ALA A 226 -15.28 -1.13 -0.59
CA ALA A 226 -15.68 -1.15 0.81
C ALA A 226 -15.94 -2.57 1.32
N ASN A 227 -16.57 -3.42 0.49
CA ASN A 227 -16.87 -4.81 0.84
C ASN A 227 -15.58 -5.61 1.03
N GLN A 228 -14.63 -5.46 0.11
CA GLN A 228 -13.34 -6.13 0.17
C GLN A 228 -12.59 -5.72 1.44
N ILE A 229 -12.51 -4.41 1.73
CA ILE A 229 -11.85 -3.92 2.94
C ILE A 229 -12.51 -4.46 4.20
N ASN A 230 -13.84 -4.45 4.30
CA ASN A 230 -14.54 -5.02 5.46
C ASN A 230 -14.32 -6.54 5.60
N ARG A 231 -14.20 -7.26 4.48
CA ARG A 231 -14.01 -8.72 4.44
C ARG A 231 -12.60 -9.14 4.83
N ASP A 232 -11.60 -8.44 4.29
CA ASP A 232 -10.20 -8.89 4.23
C ASP A 232 -9.26 -8.05 5.11
N MET A 233 -9.63 -6.85 5.55
CA MET A 233 -8.80 -6.07 6.48
C MET A 233 -8.73 -6.69 7.89
N PRO A 234 -9.80 -7.30 8.44
CA PRO A 234 -9.68 -7.99 9.72
C PRO A 234 -8.68 -9.14 9.68
N ILE A 235 -7.89 -9.29 10.74
CA ILE A 235 -6.99 -10.42 10.96
C ILE A 235 -7.79 -11.56 11.57
N LYS A 236 -7.76 -12.73 10.92
CA LYS A 236 -8.44 -13.94 11.36
C LYS A 236 -7.42 -15.06 11.54
N ILE A 237 -7.48 -15.77 12.67
CA ILE A 237 -6.65 -16.94 12.97
C ILE A 237 -7.59 -18.13 13.15
N ASN A 238 -7.39 -19.19 12.38
CA ASN A 238 -8.26 -20.38 12.38
C ASN A 238 -9.75 -20.03 12.17
N GLY A 239 -10.02 -19.06 11.31
CA GLY A 239 -11.39 -18.59 11.01
C GLY A 239 -11.99 -17.64 12.06
N GLN A 240 -11.34 -17.45 13.21
CA GLN A 240 -11.79 -16.50 14.23
C GLN A 240 -11.12 -15.14 14.05
N GLN A 241 -11.92 -14.08 14.01
CA GLN A 241 -11.39 -12.71 13.99
C GLN A 241 -10.70 -12.40 15.33
N VAL A 242 -9.44 -11.96 15.24
CA VAL A 242 -8.62 -11.58 16.39
C VAL A 242 -8.35 -10.08 16.44
N TRP A 243 -8.41 -9.40 15.29
CA TRP A 243 -8.31 -7.95 15.20
C TRP A 243 -9.09 -7.41 13.99
N PRO A 244 -9.79 -6.27 14.10
CA PRO A 244 -10.21 -5.66 15.36
C PRO A 244 -11.02 -6.66 16.20
N GLN A 245 -11.06 -6.50 17.52
CA GLN A 245 -11.91 -7.36 18.35
C GLN A 245 -13.38 -7.16 17.96
N PRO A 246 -14.15 -8.25 17.79
CA PRO A 246 -15.56 -8.20 17.41
C PRO A 246 -16.46 -7.64 18.52
#